data_AF-A0A933LII8-F1
#
_entry.id   AF-A0A933LII8-F1
#
_cell.length_a   1.000
_cell.length_b   1.000
_cell.length_c   1.000
_cell.angle_alpha   90.00
_cell.angle_beta   90.00
_cell.angle_gamma   90.00
#
_symmetry.space_group_name_H-M   'P 1'
#
loop_
_entity.id
_entity.type
_entity.pdbx_description
1 polymer ?
#
loop_
_entity_poly.entity_id
_entity_poly.type
_entity_poly.pdbx_seq_one_letter_code
_entity_poly.pdbx_strand_id
1 'polypeptide(L)'
;MNPVDPAELSALLDGELTPSRAAEVRAAVDADPALRAEFDQLQALDAACRSAAATATFPPQVAVPAAHPSWSWTAIGVAAVLLLIVRLAPKLLDLAAAGVLLNAAALAVAVVWLVRLTRGHERYGVSRAVERSQSQPMFGSS
;
A
#
# COMPACT_ATOMS: atom_id res chain seq x y z
N MET A 1 16.52 -26.35 -34.11
CA MET A 1 16.27 -25.29 -33.13
C MET A 1 14.78 -25.18 -32.93
N ASN A 2 14.32 -25.05 -31.68
CA ASN A 2 12.91 -24.73 -31.44
C ASN A 2 12.65 -23.31 -31.96
N PRO A 3 11.55 -23.07 -32.69
CA PRO A 3 11.20 -21.72 -33.12
C PRO A 3 11.07 -20.82 -31.88
N VAL A 4 11.61 -19.60 -31.97
CA VAL A 4 11.44 -18.57 -30.93
C VAL A 4 10.05 -18.00 -31.08
N ASP A 5 9.26 -18.02 -30.01
CA ASP A 5 7.95 -17.38 -29.98
C ASP A 5 8.15 -15.86 -29.85
N PRO A 6 7.45 -15.01 -30.62
CA PRO A 6 7.48 -13.55 -30.42
C PRO A 6 7.28 -13.11 -28.96
N ALA A 7 6.48 -13.83 -28.18
CA ALA A 7 6.29 -13.54 -26.74
C ALA A 7 7.58 -13.71 -25.92
N GLU A 8 8.48 -14.61 -26.32
CA GLU A 8 9.76 -14.80 -25.65
C GLU A 8 10.73 -13.64 -25.88
N LEU A 9 10.63 -12.93 -27.01
CA LEU A 9 11.42 -11.72 -27.26
C LEU A 9 11.03 -10.59 -26.29
N SER A 10 9.73 -10.42 -26.03
CA SER A 10 9.24 -9.49 -25.00
C SER A 10 9.70 -9.92 -23.61
N ALA A 11 9.50 -11.21 -23.26
CA ALA A 11 9.91 -11.73 -21.96
C ALA A 11 11.43 -11.62 -21.72
N LEU A 12 12.24 -11.67 -22.80
CA LEU A 12 13.68 -11.43 -22.72
C LEU A 12 14.01 -9.97 -22.34
N LEU A 13 13.24 -8.99 -22.84
CA LEU A 13 13.38 -7.57 -22.49
C LEU A 13 12.94 -7.27 -21.06
N ASP A 14 11.84 -7.89 -20.64
CA ASP A 14 11.29 -7.74 -19.29
C ASP A 14 12.13 -8.49 -18.23
N GLY A 15 13.05 -9.36 -18.66
CA GLY A 15 13.90 -10.18 -17.78
C GLY A 15 13.14 -11.33 -17.11
N GLU A 16 12.00 -11.73 -17.67
CA GLU A 16 11.13 -12.78 -17.13
C GLU A 16 11.57 -14.21 -17.55
N LEU A 17 12.44 -14.32 -18.57
CA LEU A 17 12.97 -15.61 -18.99
C LEU A 17 13.96 -16.18 -17.95
N THR A 18 13.93 -17.51 -17.81
CA THR A 18 14.97 -18.22 -17.04
C THR A 18 16.35 -18.02 -17.68
N PRO A 19 17.46 -18.06 -16.91
CA PRO A 19 18.79 -17.81 -17.47
C PRO A 19 19.17 -18.72 -18.64
N SER A 20 18.78 -20.00 -18.59
CA SER A 20 19.04 -20.96 -19.67
C SER A 20 18.25 -20.60 -20.93
N ARG A 21 16.94 -20.30 -20.80
CA ARG A 21 16.11 -19.93 -21.96
C ARG A 21 16.53 -18.59 -22.55
N ALA A 22 16.89 -17.62 -21.71
CA ALA A 22 17.40 -16.33 -22.16
C ALA A 22 18.71 -16.48 -22.97
N ALA A 23 19.60 -17.41 -22.60
CA ALA A 23 20.81 -17.69 -23.37
C ALA A 23 20.49 -18.31 -24.75
N GLU A 24 19.53 -19.24 -24.81
CA GLU A 24 19.08 -19.84 -26.07
C GLU A 24 18.44 -18.81 -27.01
N VAL A 25 17.55 -17.96 -26.48
CA VAL A 25 16.88 -16.92 -27.27
C VAL A 25 17.90 -15.89 -27.78
N ARG A 26 18.87 -15.46 -26.96
CA ARG A 26 19.96 -14.60 -27.42
C ARG A 26 20.78 -15.23 -28.53
N ALA A 27 21.15 -16.50 -28.39
CA ALA A 27 21.87 -17.22 -29.44
C ALA A 27 21.06 -17.32 -30.74
N ALA A 28 19.74 -17.48 -30.67
CA ALA A 28 18.86 -17.46 -31.83
C ALA A 28 18.78 -16.07 -32.50
N VAL A 29 18.67 -15.00 -31.71
CA VAL A 29 18.71 -13.60 -32.19
C VAL A 29 20.07 -13.26 -32.83
N ASP A 30 21.15 -13.83 -32.31
CA ASP A 30 22.48 -13.66 -32.89
C ASP A 30 22.66 -14.46 -34.19
N ALA A 31 21.96 -15.58 -34.35
CA ALA A 31 22.06 -16.42 -35.54
C ALA A 31 21.15 -15.94 -36.70
N ASP A 32 20.02 -15.32 -36.39
CA ASP A 32 19.00 -14.94 -37.39
C ASP A 32 18.89 -13.41 -37.55
N PRO A 33 19.26 -12.84 -38.72
CA PRO A 33 19.19 -11.39 -38.95
C PRO A 33 17.76 -10.84 -38.99
N ALA A 34 16.76 -11.64 -39.34
CA ALA A 34 15.36 -11.20 -39.32
C ALA A 34 14.86 -11.07 -37.87
N LEU A 35 15.14 -12.09 -37.05
CA LEU A 35 14.82 -12.07 -35.62
C LEU A 35 15.53 -10.94 -34.89
N ARG A 36 16.77 -10.62 -35.29
CA ARG A 36 17.50 -9.46 -34.78
C ARG A 36 16.81 -8.15 -35.10
N ALA A 37 16.35 -7.96 -36.33
CA ALA A 37 15.63 -6.74 -36.72
C ALA A 37 14.34 -6.56 -35.92
N GLU A 38 13.60 -7.65 -35.67
CA GLU A 38 12.40 -7.62 -34.80
C GLU A 38 12.76 -7.26 -33.35
N PHE A 39 13.81 -7.86 -32.80
CA PHE A 39 14.27 -7.58 -31.44
C PHE A 39 14.74 -6.12 -31.27
N ASP A 40 15.45 -5.58 -32.25
CA ASP A 40 15.89 -4.18 -32.27
C ASP A 40 14.69 -3.21 -32.34
N GLN A 41 13.65 -3.57 -33.09
CA GLN A 41 12.40 -2.80 -33.14
C GLN A 41 11.68 -2.79 -31.79
N LEU A 42 11.60 -3.93 -31.10
CA LEU A 42 11.02 -4.02 -29.77
C LEU A 42 11.80 -3.19 -28.74
N GLN A 43 13.13 -3.24 -28.77
CA GLN A 43 13.97 -2.40 -27.91
C GLN A 43 13.73 -0.90 -28.14
N ALA A 44 13.61 -0.48 -29.40
CA ALA A 44 13.33 0.92 -29.73
C ALA A 44 11.96 1.38 -29.22
N LEU A 45 10.93 0.53 -29.34
CA LEU A 45 9.59 0.80 -28.81
C LEU A 45 9.59 0.89 -27.29
N ASP A 46 10.24 -0.05 -26.61
CA ASP A 46 10.33 -0.04 -25.15
C ASP A 46 11.08 1.20 -24.63
N ALA A 47 12.18 1.59 -25.28
CA ALA A 47 12.88 2.83 -24.97
C ALA A 47 11.99 4.07 -25.17
N ALA A 48 11.20 4.12 -26.24
CA ALA A 48 10.26 5.21 -26.50
C ALA A 48 9.15 5.27 -25.44
N CYS A 49 8.59 4.12 -25.05
CA CYS A 49 7.60 4.01 -23.98
C CYS A 49 8.18 4.46 -22.63
N ARG A 50 9.38 4.01 -22.26
CA ARG A 50 10.06 4.45 -21.03
C ARG A 50 10.36 5.94 -21.04
N SER A 51 10.76 6.50 -22.17
CA SER A 51 10.94 7.94 -22.34
C SER A 51 9.62 8.69 -22.18
N ALA A 52 8.53 8.22 -22.80
CA ALA A 52 7.21 8.83 -22.69
C ALA A 52 6.66 8.74 -21.26
N ALA A 53 6.89 7.64 -20.56
CA ALA A 53 6.52 7.47 -19.16
C ALA A 53 7.33 8.39 -18.24
N ALA A 54 8.62 8.59 -18.52
CA ALA A 54 9.47 9.51 -17.75
C ALA A 54 9.06 10.98 -17.93
N THR A 55 8.59 11.36 -19.12
CA THR A 55 8.10 12.73 -19.39
C THR A 55 6.65 12.92 -18.94
N ALA A 56 5.85 11.86 -18.89
CA ALA A 56 4.58 11.82 -18.20
C ALA A 56 4.82 11.85 -16.68
N THR A 57 5.25 13.01 -16.18
CA THR A 57 5.05 13.34 -14.78
C THR A 57 3.53 13.36 -14.60
N PHE A 58 2.95 12.26 -14.15
CA PHE A 58 1.60 12.26 -13.63
C PHE A 58 1.71 12.96 -12.28
N PRO A 59 1.42 14.27 -12.14
CA PRO A 59 1.21 14.80 -10.81
C PRO A 59 0.11 13.90 -10.22
N PRO A 60 0.31 13.28 -9.04
CA PRO A 60 -0.74 12.50 -8.43
C PRO A 60 -1.94 13.42 -8.24
N GLN A 61 -2.94 13.32 -9.14
CA GLN A 61 -4.15 14.15 -9.08
C GLN A 61 -4.96 13.82 -7.82
N VAL A 62 -4.66 12.68 -7.21
CA VAL A 62 -5.10 12.34 -5.88
C VAL A 62 -4.03 12.79 -4.90
N ALA A 63 -4.24 13.97 -4.32
CA ALA A 63 -3.57 14.34 -3.08
C ALA A 63 -3.98 13.30 -2.02
N VAL A 64 -3.16 12.27 -1.85
CA VAL A 64 -3.33 11.33 -0.73
C VAL A 64 -3.11 12.21 0.50
N PRO A 65 -4.13 12.46 1.34
CA PRO A 65 -3.87 13.16 2.58
C PRO A 65 -2.81 12.34 3.29
N ALA A 66 -1.73 12.99 3.73
CA ALA A 66 -0.74 12.37 4.61
C ALA A 66 -1.46 12.00 5.91
N ALA A 67 -2.17 10.88 5.89
CA ALA A 67 -2.71 10.25 7.06
C ALA A 67 -1.49 9.63 7.71
N HIS A 68 -0.78 10.44 8.48
CA HIS A 68 0.00 9.90 9.58
C HIS A 68 -1.04 9.54 10.63
N PRO A 69 -1.44 8.26 10.80
CA PRO A 69 -2.00 7.87 12.07
C PRO A 69 -0.90 8.17 13.08
N SER A 70 -1.04 9.26 13.83
CA SER A 70 -0.27 9.52 15.04
C SER A 70 -0.74 8.55 16.11
N TRP A 71 -0.76 7.26 15.79
CA TRP A 71 -0.84 6.22 16.77
C TRP A 71 0.49 6.29 17.51
N SER A 72 0.51 7.08 18.57
CA SER A 72 1.70 7.17 19.40
C SER A 72 1.91 5.76 19.97
N TRP A 73 3.05 5.17 19.67
CA TRP A 73 3.46 3.90 20.26
C TRP A 73 3.36 3.92 21.79
N THR A 74 3.40 5.12 22.38
CA THR A 74 3.11 5.36 23.80
C THR A 74 1.68 4.98 24.21
N ALA A 75 0.66 5.27 23.39
CA ALA A 75 -0.72 4.86 23.68
C ALA A 75 -0.89 3.34 23.66
N ILE A 76 -0.22 2.64 22.72
CA ILE A 76 -0.18 1.16 22.69
C ILE A 76 0.51 0.64 23.95
N GLY A 77 1.67 1.20 24.28
CA GLY A 77 2.44 0.81 25.47
C GLY A 77 1.65 0.96 26.75
N VAL A 78 0.98 2.10 26.95
CA VAL A 78 0.15 2.35 28.14
C VAL A 78 -1.03 1.37 28.22
N ALA A 79 -1.72 1.12 27.10
CA ALA A 79 -2.82 0.15 27.07
C ALA A 79 -2.36 -1.28 27.40
N ALA A 80 -1.21 -1.70 26.84
CA ALA A 80 -0.64 -3.02 27.10
C ALA A 80 -0.22 -3.19 28.58
N VAL A 81 0.41 -2.17 29.17
CA VAL A 81 0.79 -2.19 30.58
C VAL A 81 -0.44 -2.26 31.50
N LEU A 82 -1.48 -1.47 31.22
CA LEU A 82 -2.74 -1.52 31.97
C LEU A 82 -3.39 -2.91 31.93
N LEU A 83 -3.46 -3.52 30.75
CA LEU A 83 -3.98 -4.88 30.59
C LEU A 83 -3.15 -5.91 31.35
N LEU A 84 -1.82 -5.77 31.36
CA LEU A 84 -0.92 -6.65 32.09
C LEU A 84 -1.16 -6.57 33.61
N ILE A 85 -1.29 -5.35 34.16
CA ILE A 85 -1.58 -5.11 35.58
C ILE A 85 -2.92 -5.73 35.96
N VAL A 86 -3.97 -5.48 35.17
CA VAL A 86 -5.30 -6.05 35.36
C VAL A 86 -5.28 -7.59 35.32
N ARG A 87 -4.42 -8.18 34.49
CA ARG A 87 -4.24 -9.64 34.38
C ARG A 87 -3.50 -10.24 35.57
N LEU A 88 -2.53 -9.52 36.13
CA LEU A 88 -1.70 -9.98 37.26
C LEU A 88 -2.38 -9.76 38.62
N ALA A 89 -3.18 -8.70 38.77
CA ALA A 89 -3.89 -8.38 40.01
C ALA A 89 -4.68 -9.55 40.64
N PRO A 90 -5.50 -10.33 39.91
CA PRO A 90 -6.26 -11.43 40.51
C PRO A 90 -5.39 -12.60 40.95
N LYS A 91 -4.20 -12.79 40.36
CA LYS A 91 -3.25 -13.82 40.80
C LYS A 91 -2.57 -13.48 42.12
N LEU A 92 -2.50 -12.20 42.48
CA LEU A 92 -1.81 -11.72 43.69
C LEU A 92 -2.73 -11.55 44.90
N LEU A 93 -4.05 -11.45 44.69
CA LEU A 93 -5.01 -11.09 45.73
C LEU A 93 -5.90 -12.26 46.22
N ASP A 94 -5.77 -13.47 45.66
CA ASP A 94 -6.56 -14.67 46.00
C ASP A 94 -8.08 -14.41 46.13
N LEU A 95 -8.56 -13.45 45.34
CA LEU A 95 -9.92 -12.92 45.34
C LEU A 95 -10.53 -13.20 43.96
N ALA A 96 -10.72 -14.49 43.68
CA ALA A 96 -11.13 -14.98 42.36
C ALA A 96 -12.41 -14.29 41.83
N ALA A 97 -13.37 -13.99 42.70
CA ALA A 97 -14.62 -13.32 42.30
C ALA A 97 -14.46 -11.81 42.03
N ALA A 98 -13.69 -11.09 42.86
CA ALA A 98 -13.47 -9.66 42.66
C ALA A 98 -12.60 -9.38 41.42
N GLY A 99 -11.68 -10.30 41.11
CA GLY A 99 -10.85 -10.25 39.90
C GLY A 99 -11.66 -10.26 38.62
N VAL A 100 -12.69 -11.12 38.53
CA VAL A 100 -13.54 -11.23 37.34
C VAL A 100 -14.37 -9.97 37.11
N LEU A 101 -14.97 -9.42 38.18
CA LEU A 101 -15.75 -8.17 38.09
C LEU A 101 -14.89 -6.97 37.67
N LEU A 102 -13.66 -6.87 38.20
CA LEU A 102 -12.72 -5.81 37.82
C LEU A 102 -12.28 -5.93 36.36
N ASN A 103 -12.01 -7.15 35.89
CA ASN A 103 -11.66 -7.42 34.49
C ASN A 103 -12.83 -7.08 33.55
N ALA A 104 -14.06 -7.46 33.91
CA ALA A 104 -15.25 -7.17 33.11
C ALA A 104 -15.50 -5.65 33.01
N ALA A 105 -15.33 -4.91 34.11
CA ALA A 105 -15.45 -3.46 34.12
C ALA A 105 -14.36 -2.77 33.26
N ALA A 106 -13.11 -3.22 33.38
CA ALA A 106 -12.01 -2.70 32.56
C ALA A 106 -12.24 -2.96 31.06
N LEU A 107 -12.72 -4.15 30.70
CA LEU A 107 -13.07 -4.50 29.32
C LEU A 107 -14.20 -3.61 28.80
N ALA A 108 -15.25 -3.39 29.60
CA ALA A 108 -16.37 -2.54 29.21
C ALA A 108 -15.91 -1.09 28.92
N VAL A 109 -15.02 -0.53 29.75
CA VAL A 109 -14.44 0.80 29.52
C VAL A 109 -13.60 0.83 28.24
N ALA A 110 -12.77 -0.18 28.01
CA ALA A 110 -11.96 -0.30 26.80
C ALA A 110 -12.83 -0.39 25.53
N VAL A 111 -13.92 -1.15 25.57
CA VAL A 111 -14.88 -1.27 24.46
C VAL A 111 -15.58 0.06 24.20
N VAL A 112 -16.06 0.75 25.23
CA VAL A 112 -16.70 2.08 25.08
C VAL A 112 -15.71 3.09 24.50
N TRP A 113 -14.46 3.07 24.95
CA TRP A 113 -13.40 3.93 24.43
C TRP A 113 -13.10 3.63 22.96
N LEU A 114 -13.01 2.36 22.58
CA LEU A 114 -12.80 1.92 21.20
C LEU A 114 -13.96 2.36 20.29
N VAL A 115 -15.21 2.21 20.74
CA VAL A 115 -16.41 2.66 20.00
C VAL A 115 -16.42 4.18 19.85
N ARG A 116 -15.96 4.94 20.84
CA ARG A 116 -15.83 6.40 20.72
C ARG A 116 -14.75 6.80 19.72
N LEU A 117 -13.63 6.09 19.68
CA LEU A 117 -12.56 6.33 18.72
C LEU A 117 -12.99 6.09 17.29
N THR A 118 -13.71 5.00 17.03
CA THR A 118 -14.20 4.69 15.67
C THR A 118 -15.23 5.71 15.21
N ARG A 119 -16.13 6.16 16.09
CA ARG A 119 -17.13 7.20 15.77
C ARG A 119 -16.54 8.61 15.63
N GLY A 120 -15.40 8.89 16.26
CA GLY A 120 -14.71 10.17 16.13
C GLY A 120 -14.21 10.43 14.70
N HIS A 121 -13.81 9.37 13.99
CA HIS A 121 -13.28 9.47 12.63
C HIS A 121 -14.31 9.94 11.60
N GLU A 122 -15.59 9.64 11.78
CA GLU A 122 -16.63 10.04 10.83
C GLU A 122 -16.91 11.54 10.85
N ARG A 123 -16.74 12.21 12.01
CA ARG A 123 -17.02 13.65 12.13
C ARG A 123 -15.97 14.53 11.46
N TYR A 124 -14.72 14.08 11.37
CA TYR A 124 -13.66 14.85 10.71
C TYR A 124 -13.71 14.74 9.18
N GLY A 125 -14.36 13.70 8.62
CA GLY A 125 -14.53 13.54 7.18
C GLY A 125 -15.55 14.51 6.57
N VAL A 126 -16.65 14.79 7.29
CA VAL A 126 -17.76 15.60 6.76
C VAL A 126 -17.43 17.09 6.74
N SER A 127 -16.75 17.63 7.75
CA SER A 127 -16.42 19.06 7.80
C SER A 127 -15.48 19.50 6.66
N ARG A 128 -14.55 18.64 6.23
CA ARG A 128 -13.65 18.97 5.10
C ARG A 128 -14.34 18.90 3.73
N ALA A 129 -15.39 18.10 3.59
CA ALA A 129 -16.18 18.04 2.35
C ALA A 129 -16.98 19.34 2.15
N VAL A 130 -17.51 19.91 3.23
CA VAL A 130 -18.26 21.19 3.20
C VAL A 130 -17.33 22.37 2.92
N GLU A 131 -16.13 22.39 3.50
CA GLU A 131 -15.16 23.48 3.32
C GLU A 131 -14.55 23.51 1.90
N ARG A 132 -14.39 22.35 1.25
CA ARG A 132 -14.01 22.25 -0.17
C ARG A 132 -15.10 22.73 -1.13
N SER A 133 -16.37 22.54 -0.80
CA SER A 133 -17.48 23.03 -1.62
C SER A 133 -17.61 24.56 -1.59
N GLN A 134 -17.13 25.22 -0.52
CA GLN A 134 -17.19 26.68 -0.39
C GLN A 134 -15.98 27.42 -0.96
N SER A 135 -14.85 26.72 -1.13
CA SER A 135 -13.60 27.31 -1.61
C SER A 135 -13.35 27.12 -3.11
N GLN A 136 -14.32 26.61 -3.87
CA GLN A 136 -14.22 26.52 -5.33
C GLN A 136 -14.56 27.90 -5.93
N PRO A 137 -13.57 28.70 -6.39
CA PRO A 137 -13.85 30.01 -6.93
C PRO A 137 -14.49 29.85 -8.30
N MET A 138 -15.61 30.54 -8.53
CA MET A 138 -16.21 30.70 -9.86
C MET A 138 -15.31 31.57 -10.73
N PHE A 139 -14.21 31.00 -11.23
CA PHE A 139 -13.48 31.50 -12.39
C PHE A 139 -13.77 30.51 -13.53
N GLY A 140 -14.32 30.86 -14.67
CA GLY A 140 -14.79 32.13 -15.18
C GLY A 140 -15.43 31.85 -16.53
N SER A 141 -16.37 32.69 -16.93
CA SER A 141 -16.85 32.80 -18.30
C SER A 141 -16.36 34.13 -18.85
N SER A 142 -15.40 34.09 -19.77
CA SER A 142 -15.10 35.16 -20.72
C SER A 142 -14.39 34.54 -21.91
#